data_AF-M9LCY6-F1
#
_entry.id   AF-M9LCY6-F1
#
_cell.length_a   1.000
_cell.length_b   1.000
_cell.length_c   1.000
_cell.angle_alpha   90.00
_cell.angle_beta   90.00
_cell.angle_gamma   90.00
#
_symmetry.space_group_name_H-M   'P 1'
#
loop_
_entity.id
_entity.type
_entity.pdbx_description
1 polymer ?
#
loop_
_entity_poly.entity_id
_entity_poly.type
_entity_poly.pdbx_seq_one_letter_code
_entity_poly.pdbx_strand_id
1 'polypeptide(L)'
;MFAYLKGAGASAFVATLLCSFAILNKSDSSNTSTLRTYAISLLVVVLFSYLGCVLGWFLLKFITKHASRDTLLEIISFFSLGFIFALLLGAILRLDRDTLDLTTILGSITFYLAQKIHSIVISWIMVLIGPISAYIAFYYFSYL
;
A
#
# COMPACT_ATOMS: atom_id res chain seq x y z
N MET A 1 0.41 12.21 14.27
CA MET A 1 -0.31 10.96 13.94
C MET A 1 -1.20 11.10 12.70
N PHE A 2 -1.95 12.19 12.54
CA PHE A 2 -2.86 12.35 11.41
C PHE A 2 -2.19 12.29 10.02
N ALA A 3 -1.02 12.92 9.87
CA ALA A 3 -0.22 12.82 8.64
C ALA A 3 0.15 11.37 8.28
N TYR A 4 0.54 10.57 9.29
CA TYR A 4 0.83 9.13 9.10
C TYR A 4 -0.41 8.37 8.64
N LEU A 5 -1.55 8.54 9.33
CA LEU A 5 -2.80 7.85 8.99
C LEU A 5 -3.28 8.19 7.58
N LYS A 6 -3.13 9.45 7.16
CA LYS A 6 -3.50 9.90 5.81
C LYS A 6 -2.67 9.18 4.74
N GLY A 7 -1.35 9.12 4.92
CA GLY A 7 -0.47 8.43 3.99
C GLY A 7 -0.68 6.91 4.01
N ALA A 8 -0.91 6.33 5.18
CA ALA A 8 -1.13 4.91 5.35
C ALA A 8 -2.45 4.46 4.70
N GLY A 9 -3.52 5.24 4.84
CA GLY A 9 -4.79 4.96 4.19
C GLY A 9 -4.71 5.04 2.66
N ALA A 10 -4.01 6.04 2.11
CA ALA A 10 -3.79 6.16 0.67
C ALA A 10 -2.95 5.00 0.10
N SER A 11 -1.86 4.62 0.80
CA SER A 11 -1.03 3.48 0.44
C SER A 11 -1.81 2.16 0.50
N ALA A 12 -2.58 1.95 1.56
CA ALA A 12 -3.42 0.76 1.72
C ALA A 12 -4.50 0.66 0.63
N PHE A 13 -5.08 1.78 0.20
CA PHE A 13 -6.04 1.81 -0.91
C PHE A 13 -5.41 1.34 -2.22
N VAL A 14 -4.21 1.84 -2.54
CA VAL A 14 -3.48 1.48 -3.77
C VAL A 14 -3.07 0.01 -3.74
N ALA A 15 -2.55 -0.47 -2.60
CA ALA A 15 -2.23 -1.88 -2.41
C ALA A 15 -3.48 -2.77 -2.58
N THR A 16 -4.62 -2.36 -2.02
CA THR A 16 -5.89 -3.10 -2.13
C THR A 16 -6.37 -3.17 -3.58
N LEU A 17 -6.32 -2.05 -4.32
CA LEU A 17 -6.70 -2.00 -5.74
C LEU A 17 -5.83 -2.93 -6.59
N LEU A 18 -4.51 -2.82 -6.45
CA LEU A 18 -3.56 -3.62 -7.23
C LEU A 18 -3.65 -5.11 -6.91
N CYS A 19 -3.76 -5.47 -5.63
CA CYS A 19 -3.99 -6.87 -5.23
C CYS A 19 -5.32 -7.39 -5.77
N SER A 20 -6.41 -6.63 -5.67
CA SER A 20 -7.72 -7.06 -6.19
C SER A 20 -7.68 -7.27 -7.70
N PHE A 21 -7.01 -6.38 -8.44
CA PHE A 21 -6.84 -6.52 -9.88
C PHE A 21 -5.98 -7.73 -10.25
N ALA A 22 -4.89 -7.99 -9.51
CA ALA A 22 -4.06 -9.17 -9.70
C ALA A 22 -4.83 -10.48 -9.44
N ILE A 23 -5.70 -10.50 -8.42
CA ILE A 23 -6.55 -11.65 -8.11
C ILE A 23 -7.56 -11.89 -9.23
N LEU A 24 -8.24 -10.85 -9.71
CA LEU A 24 -9.24 -10.97 -10.79
C LEU A 24 -8.62 -11.49 -12.11
N ASN A 25 -7.38 -11.12 -12.43
CA ASN A 25 -6.70 -11.58 -13.64
C ASN A 25 -6.12 -13.00 -13.54
N LYS A 26 -5.82 -13.49 -12.33
CA LYS A 26 -5.25 -14.83 -12.11
C LYS A 26 -6.27 -15.88 -11.68
N SER A 27 -7.44 -15.47 -11.19
CA SER A 27 -8.45 -16.39 -10.72
C SER A 27 -9.17 -17.01 -11.92
N ASP A 28 -8.81 -18.25 -12.27
CA ASP A 28 -9.79 -19.15 -12.88
C ASP A 28 -10.97 -19.25 -11.91
N SER A 29 -12.11 -18.69 -12.29
CA SER A 29 -13.29 -18.45 -11.45
C SER A 29 -13.96 -19.71 -10.88
N SER A 30 -13.37 -20.89 -11.10
CA SER A 30 -13.93 -22.20 -10.74
C SER A 30 -13.40 -22.79 -9.43
N ASN A 31 -12.31 -22.27 -8.84
CA ASN A 31 -11.72 -22.81 -7.60
C ASN A 31 -11.91 -21.86 -6.39
N THR A 32 -12.88 -22.18 -5.53
CA THR A 32 -13.22 -21.45 -4.30
C THR A 32 -12.10 -21.49 -3.25
N SER A 33 -11.30 -22.57 -3.21
CA SER A 33 -10.15 -22.70 -2.29
C SER A 33 -9.02 -21.71 -2.60
N THR A 34 -8.81 -21.39 -3.88
CA THR A 34 -7.81 -20.40 -4.29
C THR A 34 -8.25 -18.98 -3.92
N LEU A 35 -9.53 -18.64 -4.07
CA LEU A 35 -10.08 -17.32 -3.72
C LEU A 35 -9.90 -16.99 -2.23
N ARG A 36 -10.18 -17.95 -1.34
CA ARG A 36 -9.98 -17.77 0.11
C ARG A 36 -8.50 -17.55 0.48
N THR A 37 -7.58 -18.23 -0.21
CA THR A 37 -6.13 -18.05 0.00
C THR A 37 -5.66 -16.67 -0.48
N TYR A 38 -6.23 -16.17 -1.57
CA TYR A 38 -6.00 -14.82 -2.06
C TYR A 38 -6.57 -13.74 -1.12
N ALA A 39 -7.75 -13.97 -0.52
CA ALA A 39 -8.33 -13.06 0.47
C ALA A 39 -7.44 -12.89 1.72
N ILE A 40 -6.87 -13.99 2.22
CA ILE A 40 -5.90 -13.95 3.33
C ILE A 40 -4.63 -13.19 2.90
N SER A 41 -4.14 -13.43 1.69
CA SER A 41 -2.98 -12.75 1.13
C SER A 41 -3.18 -11.23 1.06
N LEU A 42 -4.38 -10.77 0.66
CA LEU A 42 -4.74 -9.36 0.63
C LEU A 42 -4.66 -8.73 2.03
N LEU A 43 -5.20 -9.40 3.05
CA LEU A 43 -5.18 -8.94 4.43
C LEU A 43 -3.73 -8.80 4.94
N VAL A 44 -2.88 -9.77 4.61
CA VAL A 44 -1.46 -9.75 4.96
C VAL A 44 -0.75 -8.59 4.25
N VAL A 45 -0.98 -8.37 2.95
CA VAL A 45 -0.37 -7.24 2.21
C VAL A 45 -0.80 -5.90 2.79
N VAL A 46 -2.07 -5.74 3.17
CA VAL A 46 -2.57 -4.50 3.79
C VAL A 46 -1.90 -4.28 5.16
N LEU A 47 -1.83 -5.30 6.01
CA LEU A 47 -1.14 -5.20 7.31
C LEU A 47 0.34 -4.82 7.16
N PHE A 48 1.04 -5.47 6.24
CA PHE A 48 2.44 -5.14 5.96
C PHE A 48 2.58 -3.75 5.35
N SER A 49 1.63 -3.28 4.53
CA SER A 49 1.64 -1.91 4.03
C SER A 49 1.58 -0.87 5.14
N TYR A 50 0.80 -1.11 6.21
CA TYR A 50 0.80 -0.24 7.40
C TYR A 50 2.16 -0.22 8.11
N LEU A 51 2.83 -1.37 8.23
CA LEU A 51 4.19 -1.45 8.78
C LEU A 51 5.21 -0.70 7.89
N GLY A 52 5.13 -0.88 6.57
CA GLY A 52 5.96 -0.15 5.60
C GLY A 52 5.75 1.36 5.68
N CYS A 53 4.53 1.82 5.93
CA CYS A 53 4.23 3.24 6.14
C CYS A 53 4.93 3.82 7.39
N VAL A 54 5.27 3.00 8.40
CA VAL A 54 6.05 3.47 9.56
C VAL A 54 7.46 3.85 9.09
N LEU A 55 8.09 3.02 8.27
CA LEU A 55 9.38 3.31 7.64
C LEU A 55 9.30 4.54 6.73
N GLY A 56 8.23 4.64 5.92
CA GLY A 56 7.97 5.81 5.08
C GLY A 56 7.81 7.10 5.89
N TRP A 57 7.22 7.03 7.07
CA TRP A 57 7.11 8.18 7.97
C TRP A 57 8.44 8.58 8.60
N PHE A 58 9.29 7.62 8.96
CA PHE A 58 10.66 7.90 9.40
C PHE A 58 11.47 8.60 8.30
N LEU A 59 11.40 8.08 7.06
CA LEU A 59 12.06 8.68 5.90
C LEU A 59 11.54 10.10 5.65
N LEU A 60 10.22 10.31 5.69
CA LEU A 60 9.62 11.62 5.53
C LEU A 60 10.17 12.62 6.56
N LYS A 61 10.21 12.24 7.84
CA LYS A 61 10.78 13.09 8.90
C LYS A 61 12.24 13.44 8.63
N PHE A 62 13.02 12.48 8.16
CA PHE A 62 14.43 12.69 7.82
C PHE A 62 14.59 13.69 6.68
N ILE A 63 13.84 13.50 5.58
CA ILE A 63 13.82 14.40 4.42
C ILE A 63 13.40 15.82 4.83
N THR A 64 12.30 15.93 5.60
CA THR A 64 11.77 17.23 6.04
C THR A 64 12.78 17.97 6.92
N LYS A 65 13.55 17.26 7.74
CA LYS A 65 14.60 17.83 8.58
C LYS A 65 15.79 18.35 7.77
N HIS A 66 16.12 17.69 6.67
CA HIS A 66 17.26 18.05 5.82
C HIS A 66 16.93 19.06 4.71
N ALA A 67 15.70 19.59 4.68
CA ALA A 67 15.26 20.69 3.80
C ALA A 67 15.64 20.51 2.32
N SER A 68 15.62 19.26 1.82
CA SER A 68 15.72 19.03 0.38
C SER A 68 14.50 19.65 -0.29
N ARG A 69 14.69 20.64 -1.17
CA ARG A 69 13.60 21.27 -1.93
C ARG A 69 13.26 20.50 -3.21
N ASP A 70 14.01 19.45 -3.54
CA ASP A 70 13.83 18.74 -4.79
C ASP A 70 12.82 17.59 -4.65
N THR A 71 11.60 17.83 -5.14
CA THR A 71 10.51 16.85 -5.11
C THR A 71 10.81 15.58 -5.91
N LEU A 72 11.68 15.66 -6.93
CA LEU A 72 12.07 14.48 -7.72
C LEU A 72 12.93 13.54 -6.88
N LEU A 73 13.87 14.11 -6.11
CA LEU A 73 14.74 13.36 -5.22
C LEU A 73 13.95 12.71 -4.07
N GLU A 74 12.91 13.37 -3.58
CA GLU A 74 11.98 12.80 -2.60
C GLU A 74 11.24 11.59 -3.18
N ILE A 75 10.68 11.71 -4.39
CA ILE A 75 10.00 10.58 -5.06
C ILE A 75 10.96 9.40 -5.27
N ILE A 76 12.19 9.64 -5.71
CA ILE A 76 13.21 8.59 -5.87
C ILE A 76 13.54 7.92 -4.51
N SER A 77 13.55 8.69 -3.43
CA SER A 77 13.77 8.15 -2.08
C SER A 77 12.61 7.25 -1.65
N PHE A 78 11.36 7.63 -1.92
CA PHE A 78 10.20 6.76 -1.65
C PHE A 78 10.11 5.57 -2.60
N PHE A 79 10.57 5.70 -3.84
CA PHE A 79 10.69 4.59 -4.78
C PHE A 79 11.69 3.54 -4.27
N SER A 80 12.89 3.98 -3.87
CA SER A 80 13.92 3.07 -3.33
C SER A 80 13.48 2.42 -2.02
N LEU A 81 12.77 3.15 -1.15
CA LEU A 81 12.15 2.59 0.05
C LEU A 81 11.13 1.49 -0.30
N GLY A 82 10.25 1.76 -1.27
CA GLY A 82 9.25 0.79 -1.72
C GLY A 82 9.89 -0.48 -2.29
N PHE A 83 10.98 -0.32 -3.07
CA PHE A 83 11.74 -1.45 -3.60
C PHE A 83 12.41 -2.29 -2.51
N ILE A 84 13.07 -1.65 -1.52
CA ILE A 84 13.66 -2.36 -0.37
C ILE A 84 12.59 -3.12 0.41
N PHE A 85 11.44 -2.49 0.62
CA PHE A 85 10.31 -3.11 1.30
C PHE A 85 9.74 -4.29 0.50
N ALA A 86 9.72 -4.18 -0.83
CA ALA A 86 9.33 -5.25 -1.73
C ALA A 86 10.23 -6.48 -1.59
N LEU A 87 11.55 -6.28 -1.59
CA LEU A 87 12.53 -7.36 -1.38
C LEU A 87 12.32 -8.08 -0.04
N LEU A 88 12.04 -7.31 1.02
CA LEU A 88 11.80 -7.84 2.35
C LEU A 88 10.49 -8.64 2.40
N LEU A 89 9.41 -8.11 1.81
CA LEU A 89 8.14 -8.82 1.72
C LEU A 89 8.24 -10.06 0.83
N GLY A 90 8.93 -9.98 -0.31
CA GLY A 90 9.11 -11.11 -1.22
C GLY A 90 9.92 -12.26 -0.64
N ALA A 91 10.70 -12.02 0.43
CA ALA A 91 11.34 -13.08 1.21
C ALA A 91 10.36 -13.80 2.15
N ILE A 92 9.31 -13.11 2.60
CA ILE A 92 8.33 -13.62 3.58
C ILE A 92 7.09 -14.21 2.87
N LEU A 93 6.61 -13.52 1.83
CA LEU A 93 5.41 -13.83 1.07
C LEU A 93 5.79 -14.47 -0.25
N ARG A 94 5.25 -15.67 -0.51
CA ARG A 94 5.29 -16.33 -1.83
C ARG A 94 4.24 -15.75 -2.78
N LEU A 95 4.17 -14.41 -2.87
CA LEU A 95 3.38 -13.74 -3.89
C LEU A 95 4.22 -13.51 -5.14
N ASP A 96 3.53 -13.21 -6.24
CA ASP A 96 4.17 -12.86 -7.49
C ASP A 96 4.97 -11.57 -7.34
N ARG A 97 6.28 -11.64 -7.65
CA ARG A 97 7.24 -10.56 -7.39
C ARG A 97 6.82 -9.27 -8.08
N ASP A 98 6.37 -9.36 -9.33
CA ASP A 98 5.98 -8.18 -10.11
C ASP A 98 4.81 -7.43 -9.45
N THR A 99 3.81 -8.18 -8.96
CA THR A 99 2.67 -7.58 -8.25
C THR A 99 3.09 -6.96 -6.92
N LEU A 100 4.01 -7.61 -6.21
CA LEU A 100 4.47 -7.16 -4.91
C LEU A 100 5.31 -5.89 -5.05
N ASP A 101 6.26 -5.87 -5.97
CA ASP A 101 7.10 -4.71 -6.29
C ASP A 101 6.25 -3.50 -6.71
N LEU A 102 5.27 -3.70 -7.61
CA LEU A 102 4.36 -2.64 -8.01
C LEU A 102 3.54 -2.11 -6.83
N THR A 103 2.99 -2.99 -5.98
CA THR A 103 2.18 -2.57 -4.83
C THR A 103 2.98 -1.76 -3.81
N THR A 104 4.20 -2.18 -3.47
CA THR A 104 5.00 -1.51 -2.44
C THR A 104 5.63 -0.21 -2.95
N ILE A 105 6.07 -0.16 -4.20
CA ILE A 105 6.59 1.05 -4.83
C ILE A 105 5.47 2.09 -4.96
N LEU A 106 4.34 1.73 -5.56
CA LEU A 106 3.22 2.66 -5.74
C LEU A 106 2.61 3.06 -4.39
N GLY A 107 2.53 2.14 -3.43
CA GLY A 107 2.13 2.43 -2.05
C GLY A 107 3.05 3.45 -1.37
N SER A 108 4.37 3.33 -1.56
CA SER A 108 5.34 4.27 -0.97
C SER A 108 5.28 5.65 -1.61
N ILE A 109 5.12 5.73 -2.94
CA ILE A 109 4.96 7.00 -3.65
C ILE A 109 3.64 7.69 -3.26
N THR A 110 2.56 6.92 -3.18
CA THR A 110 1.24 7.45 -2.82
C THR A 110 1.17 7.89 -1.36
N PHE A 111 1.88 7.20 -0.45
CA PHE A 111 2.09 7.68 0.92
C PHE A 111 2.69 9.09 0.93
N TYR A 112 3.74 9.33 0.14
CA TYR A 112 4.39 10.64 0.02
C TYR A 112 3.47 11.70 -0.61
N LEU A 113 2.85 11.37 -1.75
CA LEU A 113 1.93 12.29 -2.44
C LEU A 113 0.75 12.70 -1.55
N ALA A 114 0.21 11.75 -0.78
CA ALA A 114 -0.85 12.04 0.16
C ALA A 114 -0.43 13.14 1.13
N GLN A 115 0.83 13.19 1.58
CA GLN A 115 1.30 14.21 2.53
C GLN A 115 1.15 15.64 2.00
N LYS A 116 1.26 15.85 0.68
CA LYS A 116 1.09 17.17 0.04
C LYS A 116 -0.34 17.69 0.03
N ILE A 117 -1.33 16.86 0.37
CA ILE A 117 -2.74 17.28 0.44
C ILE A 117 -2.95 18.12 1.71
N HIS A 118 -3.28 19.39 1.55
CA HIS A 118 -3.56 20.31 2.67
C HIS A 118 -5.02 20.33 3.11
N SER A 119 -5.96 19.88 2.27
CA SER A 119 -7.38 19.84 2.62
C SER A 119 -7.66 18.81 3.71
N ILE A 120 -8.27 19.27 4.82
CA ILE A 120 -8.65 18.43 5.95
C ILE A 120 -9.69 17.39 5.53
N VAL A 121 -10.68 17.78 4.74
CA VAL A 121 -11.76 16.88 4.28
C VAL A 121 -11.18 15.74 3.45
N ILE A 122 -10.33 16.05 2.46
CA ILE A 122 -9.70 15.04 1.60
C ILE A 122 -8.77 14.14 2.43
N SER A 123 -8.11 14.71 3.44
CA SER A 123 -7.24 13.94 4.34
C SER A 123 -8.01 12.88 5.12
N TRP A 124 -9.19 13.22 5.65
CA TRP A 124 -10.04 12.26 6.36
C TRP A 124 -10.57 11.16 5.43
N ILE A 125 -10.94 11.51 4.20
CA ILE A 125 -11.34 10.52 3.19
C ILE A 125 -10.20 9.54 2.93
N MET A 126 -8.97 10.03 2.76
CA MET A 126 -7.79 9.19 2.52
C MET A 126 -7.46 8.26 3.69
N VAL A 127 -7.69 8.68 4.94
CA VAL A 127 -7.52 7.81 6.11
C VAL A 127 -8.48 6.62 6.06
N LEU A 128 -9.74 6.87 5.67
CA LEU A 128 -10.80 5.85 5.73
C LEU A 128 -10.86 4.97 4.48
N ILE A 129 -10.46 5.48 3.31
CA ILE A 129 -10.63 4.77 2.04
C ILE A 129 -9.80 3.48 1.97
N GLY A 130 -8.61 3.46 2.56
CA GLY A 130 -7.77 2.26 2.69
C GLY A 130 -8.47 1.12 3.43
N PRO A 131 -8.80 1.25 4.72
CA PRO A 131 -9.46 0.20 5.48
C PRO A 131 -10.85 -0.18 4.93
N ILE A 132 -11.63 0.79 4.43
CA ILE A 132 -12.95 0.51 3.83
C ILE A 132 -12.79 -0.33 2.56
N SER A 133 -11.88 0.04 1.66
CA SER A 133 -11.64 -0.73 0.43
C SER A 133 -11.12 -2.14 0.73
N ALA A 134 -10.18 -2.27 1.69
CA ALA A 134 -9.66 -3.56 2.12
C ALA A 134 -10.76 -4.46 2.69
N TYR A 135 -11.66 -3.90 3.51
CA TYR A 135 -12.81 -4.63 4.05
C TYR A 135 -13.77 -5.10 2.96
N ILE A 136 -14.12 -4.22 2.01
CA ILE A 136 -15.01 -4.57 0.89
C ILE A 136 -14.38 -5.67 0.03
N ALA A 137 -13.09 -5.55 -0.31
CA ALA A 137 -12.37 -6.55 -1.10
C ALA A 137 -12.31 -7.90 -0.36
N PHE A 138 -11.98 -7.89 0.93
CA PHE A 138 -11.95 -9.10 1.74
C PHE A 138 -13.32 -9.78 1.81
N TYR A 139 -14.39 -9.01 2.05
CA TYR A 139 -15.75 -9.54 2.06
C TYR A 139 -16.11 -10.16 0.70
N TYR A 140 -15.83 -9.45 -0.39
CA TYR A 140 -16.12 -9.93 -1.74
C TYR A 140 -15.41 -11.26 -2.06
N PHE A 141 -14.10 -11.36 -1.79
CA PHE A 141 -13.32 -12.57 -2.08
C PHE A 141 -13.51 -13.71 -1.08
N SER A 142 -14.09 -13.46 0.09
CA SER A 142 -14.36 -14.51 1.09
C SER A 142 -15.70 -15.21 0.91
N TYR A 143 -16.66 -14.57 0.24
CA TYR A 143 -18.03 -15.07 0.06
C TYR A 143 -18.35 -15.47 -1.40
N LEU A 144 -17.36 -15.43 -2.29
CA LEU A 144 -17.36 -16.01 -3.63
C LEU A 144 -16.67 -17.38 -3.61
#